data_AF-A0A318QZV7-F1
#
_entry.id   AF-A0A318QZV7-F1
#
_cell.length_a   1.000
_cell.length_b   1.000
_cell.length_c   1.000
_cell.angle_alpha   90.00
_cell.angle_beta   90.00
_cell.angle_gamma   90.00
#
_symmetry.space_group_name_H-M   'P 1'
#
loop_
_entity.id
_entity.type
_entity.pdbx_description
1 polymer ?
#
loop_
_entity_poly.entity_id
_entity_poly.type
_entity_poly.pdbx_seq_one_letter_code
_entity_poly.pdbx_strand_id
1 'polypeptide(L)'
;MLQDKDRIFTNLYGQNDWRLAGARARGDWNGTADILARGPDAIIAEMKASGLRGRGGAGFPTGVKWSFMPKKNDGRPHYLVINGDESEPGTCKDREILRHDPHKLVESALIASFAMGAHAAYIYIRGEFYNEAMHLQHAIDEAYEAGLIGKNACGSGWDFDFYIHRGAGAYICGEETALLESLEGKKGQPRMKPPFPAAMGLYGCPTTVNNVESIAVSATILRRGAAWFSGLGRPNNAGTKLMAISGHVNTPCVFEEELGVPMKDLIEKHGGGVRGGWDNLLAVIPGGCSVPMLPRDVCDTVLMDYDSLRAEGSGLGTGCMIVMDKSTDIIAAIARFSKFFKHESCGQCTPCREGTGWMMRIMERMVEGRAEIEEIDMLEQVTRQVEGHTICALGDAAAWPIQGLIRRFRPVMEERIHAYKAAHGGTRPVQVPAGLVEAAE
;
A
#
# COMPACT_ATOMS: atom_id res chain seq x y z
N MET A 1 -21.40 7.47 -5.30
CA MET A 1 -20.96 7.84 -3.94
C MET A 1 -21.61 6.88 -2.99
N LEU A 2 -20.78 6.26 -2.15
CA LEU A 2 -21.11 5.24 -1.19
C LEU A 2 -22.05 5.80 -0.13
N GLN A 3 -23.10 5.05 0.18
CA GLN A 3 -24.02 5.41 1.26
C GLN A 3 -23.36 5.07 2.60
N ASP A 4 -23.65 5.84 3.66
CA ASP A 4 -23.01 5.63 4.96
C ASP A 4 -23.30 4.24 5.55
N LYS A 5 -24.48 3.67 5.27
CA LYS A 5 -24.83 2.29 5.66
C LYS A 5 -23.94 1.22 4.99
N ASP A 6 -23.28 1.56 3.89
CA ASP A 6 -22.43 0.67 3.11
C ASP A 6 -20.94 0.83 3.45
N ARG A 7 -20.59 1.77 4.34
CA ARG A 7 -19.25 1.91 4.90
C ARG A 7 -18.94 0.77 5.86
N ILE A 8 -17.75 0.19 5.74
CA ILE A 8 -17.23 -0.84 6.64
C ILE A 8 -16.57 -0.19 7.85
N PHE A 9 -15.85 0.92 7.65
CA PHE A 9 -15.09 1.63 8.68
C PHE A 9 -15.93 2.77 9.26
N THR A 10 -16.91 2.39 10.09
CA THR A 10 -17.94 3.30 10.60
C THR A 10 -17.45 4.27 11.67
N ASN A 11 -16.29 4.04 12.29
CA ASN A 11 -15.67 4.99 13.22
C ASN A 11 -14.35 5.56 12.68
N LEU A 12 -14.18 5.64 11.35
CA LEU A 12 -12.93 6.06 10.71
C LEU A 12 -12.36 7.38 11.27
N TYR A 13 -13.21 8.29 11.74
CA TYR A 13 -12.84 9.60 12.26
C TYR A 13 -12.71 9.68 13.79
N GLY A 14 -12.88 8.58 14.52
CA GLY A 14 -12.77 8.56 15.99
C GLY A 14 -13.85 9.36 16.71
N GLN A 15 -15.01 9.57 16.07
CA GLN A 15 -16.13 10.31 16.65
C GLN A 15 -16.91 9.51 17.70
N ASN A 16 -16.82 8.18 17.63
CA ASN A 16 -17.43 7.25 18.56
C ASN A 16 -16.35 6.51 19.37
N ASP A 17 -16.78 5.83 20.44
CA ASP A 17 -15.89 5.03 21.28
C ASP A 17 -15.23 3.89 20.50
N TRP A 18 -13.90 3.86 20.45
CA TRP A 18 -13.13 2.84 19.74
C TRP A 18 -12.93 1.55 20.54
N ARG A 19 -13.25 1.55 21.84
CA ARG A 19 -13.15 0.40 22.76
C ARG A 19 -14.25 -0.63 22.51
N LEU A 20 -14.19 -1.75 23.22
CA LEU A 20 -15.05 -2.91 22.99
C LEU A 20 -16.54 -2.59 23.04
N ALA A 21 -16.98 -1.76 23.98
CA ALA A 21 -18.38 -1.37 24.11
C ALA A 21 -18.88 -0.63 22.85
N GLY A 22 -18.14 0.37 22.40
CA GLY A 22 -18.43 1.09 21.16
C GLY A 22 -18.34 0.19 19.92
N ALA A 23 -17.34 -0.67 19.84
CA ALA A 23 -17.16 -1.62 18.73
C ALA A 23 -18.36 -2.57 18.59
N ARG A 24 -18.82 -3.15 19.71
CA ARG A 24 -20.02 -4.00 19.75
C ARG A 24 -21.28 -3.24 19.34
N ALA A 25 -21.42 -1.98 19.75
CA ALA A 25 -22.55 -1.14 19.33
C ALA A 25 -22.57 -0.89 17.81
N ARG A 26 -21.42 -0.95 17.14
CA ARG A 26 -21.28 -0.86 15.67
C ARG A 26 -21.38 -2.21 14.95
N GLY A 27 -21.58 -3.30 15.69
CA GLY A 27 -21.74 -4.65 15.14
C GLY A 27 -20.45 -5.46 15.00
N ASP A 28 -19.32 -4.98 15.53
CA ASP A 28 -18.12 -5.82 15.65
C ASP A 28 -18.32 -6.87 16.76
N TRP A 29 -17.69 -8.03 16.60
CA TRP A 29 -17.88 -9.22 17.43
C TRP A 29 -19.28 -9.83 17.41
N ASN A 30 -20.13 -9.42 16.47
CA ASN A 30 -21.47 -10.00 16.31
C ASN A 30 -21.43 -11.25 15.42
N GLY A 31 -21.89 -12.38 15.94
CA GLY A 31 -21.98 -13.65 15.21
C GLY A 31 -20.62 -14.26 14.84
N THR A 32 -19.53 -13.86 15.50
CA THR A 32 -18.17 -14.35 15.16
C THR A 32 -18.08 -15.88 15.29
N ALA A 33 -18.64 -16.46 16.36
CA ALA A 33 -18.66 -17.92 16.56
C ALA A 33 -19.43 -18.64 15.43
N ASP A 34 -20.54 -18.08 14.97
CA ASP A 34 -21.33 -18.64 13.86
C ASP A 34 -20.55 -18.57 12.54
N ILE A 35 -19.78 -17.51 12.32
CA ILE A 35 -18.87 -17.40 11.16
C ILE A 35 -17.81 -18.51 11.22
N LEU A 36 -17.19 -18.73 12.38
CA LEU A 36 -16.19 -19.80 12.56
C LEU A 36 -16.82 -21.20 12.35
N ALA A 37 -18.05 -21.40 12.82
CA ALA A 37 -18.78 -22.67 12.66
C ALA A 37 -19.05 -23.05 11.19
N ARG A 38 -19.03 -22.09 10.26
CA ARG A 38 -19.10 -22.37 8.80
C ARG A 38 -17.91 -23.22 8.29
N GLY A 39 -16.79 -23.17 8.99
CA GLY A 39 -15.56 -23.88 8.65
C GLY A 39 -14.64 -23.13 7.67
N PRO A 40 -13.32 -23.47 7.65
CA PRO A 40 -12.31 -22.73 6.91
C PRO A 40 -12.56 -22.64 5.39
N ASP A 41 -12.96 -23.76 4.78
CA ASP A 41 -13.19 -23.82 3.33
C ASP A 41 -14.37 -22.93 2.89
N ALA A 42 -15.43 -22.84 3.69
CA ALA A 42 -16.57 -21.97 3.41
C ALA A 42 -16.21 -20.49 3.53
N ILE A 43 -15.39 -20.12 4.52
CA ILE A 43 -14.89 -18.75 4.69
C ILE A 43 -14.00 -18.36 3.51
N ILE A 44 -13.06 -19.20 3.12
CA ILE A 44 -12.20 -18.95 1.94
C ILE A 44 -13.04 -18.82 0.67
N ALA A 45 -14.04 -19.67 0.48
CA ALA A 45 -14.94 -19.61 -0.69
C ALA A 45 -15.72 -18.29 -0.74
N GLU A 46 -16.27 -17.84 0.39
CA GLU A 46 -16.96 -16.54 0.48
C GLU A 46 -16.01 -15.38 0.16
N MET A 47 -14.79 -15.40 0.72
CA MET A 47 -13.80 -14.35 0.47
C MET A 47 -13.35 -14.34 -1.00
N LYS A 48 -13.27 -15.50 -1.67
CA LYS A 48 -13.05 -15.56 -3.13
C LYS A 48 -14.23 -14.99 -3.90
N ALA A 49 -15.46 -15.36 -3.54
CA ALA A 49 -16.68 -14.89 -4.17
C ALA A 49 -16.89 -13.37 -4.01
N SER A 50 -16.38 -12.78 -2.92
CA SER A 50 -16.44 -11.33 -2.69
C SER A 50 -15.64 -10.52 -3.71
N GLY A 51 -14.66 -11.14 -4.39
CA GLY A 51 -13.76 -10.44 -5.30
C GLY A 51 -12.78 -9.49 -4.60
N LEU A 52 -12.62 -9.57 -3.27
CA LEU A 52 -11.68 -8.72 -2.52
C LEU A 52 -10.25 -8.86 -3.05
N ARG A 53 -9.69 -7.74 -3.52
CA ARG A 53 -8.28 -7.60 -3.90
C ARG A 53 -7.46 -6.97 -2.77
N GLY A 54 -6.17 -7.30 -2.72
CA GLY A 54 -5.26 -6.87 -1.66
C GLY A 54 -5.16 -5.35 -1.55
N ARG A 55 -5.32 -4.82 -0.34
CA ARG A 55 -5.44 -3.38 -0.05
C ARG A 55 -4.11 -2.68 0.27
N GLY A 56 -2.99 -3.41 0.15
CA GLY A 56 -1.64 -2.88 0.42
C GLY A 56 -0.87 -2.35 -0.79
N GLY A 57 -1.37 -2.49 -2.03
CA GLY A 57 -0.65 -2.03 -3.22
C GLY A 57 -0.82 -2.93 -4.44
N ALA A 58 -0.40 -4.19 -4.29
CA ALA A 58 -0.32 -5.15 -5.40
C ALA A 58 -1.68 -5.63 -5.95
N GLY A 59 -2.78 -5.45 -5.20
CA GLY A 59 -4.12 -5.84 -5.66
C GLY A 59 -4.31 -7.34 -5.89
N PHE A 60 -3.53 -8.21 -5.24
CA PHE A 60 -3.65 -9.66 -5.39
C PHE A 60 -4.96 -10.17 -4.74
N PRO A 61 -5.73 -11.09 -5.36
CA PRO A 61 -7.00 -11.57 -4.79
C PRO A 61 -6.84 -12.22 -3.41
N THR A 62 -7.48 -11.66 -2.38
CA THR A 62 -7.25 -11.99 -0.97
C THR A 62 -7.68 -13.42 -0.64
N GLY A 63 -8.89 -13.83 -1.04
CA GLY A 63 -9.36 -15.21 -0.83
C GLY A 63 -8.53 -16.26 -1.56
N VAL A 64 -7.96 -15.92 -2.72
CA VAL A 64 -7.01 -16.79 -3.42
C VAL A 64 -5.71 -16.92 -2.63
N LYS A 65 -5.19 -15.79 -2.11
CA LYS A 65 -3.98 -15.78 -1.27
C LYS A 65 -4.14 -16.68 -0.05
N TRP A 66 -5.26 -16.59 0.65
CA TRP A 66 -5.55 -17.41 1.83
C TRP A 66 -5.58 -18.90 1.49
N SER A 67 -6.05 -19.26 0.29
CA SER A 67 -6.09 -20.65 -0.16
C SER A 67 -4.73 -21.27 -0.48
N PHE A 68 -3.64 -20.49 -0.47
CA PHE A 68 -2.28 -21.02 -0.62
C PHE A 68 -1.73 -21.63 0.66
N MET A 69 -2.32 -21.34 1.81
CA MET A 69 -1.91 -21.92 3.08
C MET A 69 -2.13 -23.44 3.05
N PRO A 70 -1.17 -24.26 3.54
CA PRO A 70 -1.29 -25.71 3.50
C PRO A 70 -2.55 -26.18 4.22
N LYS A 71 -3.34 -27.06 3.60
CA LYS A 71 -4.51 -27.66 4.27
C LYS A 71 -4.14 -28.72 5.29
N LYS A 72 -3.03 -29.42 5.05
CA LYS A 72 -2.49 -30.43 5.96
C LYS A 72 -1.34 -29.81 6.72
N ASN A 73 -1.46 -29.78 8.04
CA ASN A 73 -0.38 -29.37 8.91
C ASN A 73 0.72 -30.44 8.87
N ASP A 74 1.95 -30.03 8.55
CA ASP A 74 3.14 -30.90 8.49
C ASP A 74 3.94 -30.93 9.80
N GLY A 75 3.32 -30.44 10.89
CA GLY A 75 3.92 -30.25 12.21
C GLY A 75 4.31 -28.80 12.49
N ARG A 76 4.43 -27.96 11.45
CA ARG A 76 4.74 -26.53 11.62
C ARG A 76 3.46 -25.73 11.92
N PRO A 77 3.47 -24.81 12.91
CA PRO A 77 2.34 -23.91 13.11
C PRO A 77 2.12 -23.02 11.89
N HIS A 78 0.89 -22.61 11.63
CA HIS A 78 0.62 -21.58 10.63
C HIS A 78 0.52 -20.20 11.29
N TYR A 79 0.96 -19.17 10.58
CA TYR A 79 0.87 -17.79 11.05
C TYR A 79 0.09 -16.91 10.08
N LEU A 80 -0.70 -16.00 10.64
CA LEU A 80 -1.11 -14.78 9.95
C LEU A 80 -0.15 -13.67 10.37
N VAL A 81 0.36 -12.93 9.40
CA VAL A 81 1.10 -11.70 9.66
C VAL A 81 0.35 -10.52 9.03
N ILE A 82 0.03 -9.52 9.83
CA ILE A 82 -0.71 -8.33 9.42
C ILE A 82 0.30 -7.21 9.23
N ASN A 83 0.36 -6.67 8.02
CA ASN A 83 1.24 -5.57 7.67
C ASN A 83 0.56 -4.23 7.98
N GLY A 84 0.97 -3.62 9.09
CA GLY A 84 0.60 -2.28 9.54
C GLY A 84 1.80 -1.33 9.59
N ASP A 85 2.79 -1.51 8.71
CA ASP A 85 3.95 -0.62 8.63
C ASP A 85 3.60 0.72 7.96
N GLU A 86 2.76 0.73 6.92
CA GLU A 86 2.24 1.95 6.27
C GLU A 86 3.27 3.10 6.11
N SER A 87 4.48 2.78 5.65
CA SER A 87 5.53 3.77 5.42
C SER A 87 5.46 4.45 4.05
N GLU A 88 4.50 4.06 3.21
CA GLU A 88 4.28 4.62 1.86
C GLU A 88 3.89 6.10 1.93
N PRO A 89 4.70 7.03 1.37
CA PRO A 89 4.38 8.45 1.33
C PRO A 89 3.01 8.72 0.70
N GLY A 90 2.21 9.55 1.39
CA GLY A 90 0.82 9.85 1.02
C GLY A 90 -0.21 8.92 1.66
N THR A 91 0.20 7.80 2.27
CA THR A 91 -0.71 6.79 2.82
C THR A 91 -0.88 6.95 4.35
N CYS A 92 -2.12 6.99 4.82
CA CYS A 92 -2.47 7.10 6.25
C CYS A 92 -3.81 6.43 6.61
N LYS A 93 -4.25 5.46 5.81
CA LYS A 93 -5.52 4.74 5.95
C LYS A 93 -5.47 3.67 7.05
N ASP A 94 -4.37 2.92 7.14
CA ASP A 94 -4.17 1.85 8.11
C ASP A 94 -4.00 2.47 9.51
N ARG A 95 -3.33 3.62 9.59
CA ARG A 95 -3.23 4.44 10.80
C ARG A 95 -4.61 4.79 11.39
N GLU A 96 -5.64 5.02 10.57
CA GLU A 96 -7.00 5.29 11.07
C GLU A 96 -7.66 4.03 11.62
N ILE A 97 -7.52 2.88 10.94
CA ILE A 97 -8.04 1.59 11.42
C ILE A 97 -7.44 1.26 12.79
N LEU A 98 -6.12 1.36 12.92
CA LEU A 98 -5.40 1.00 14.15
C LEU A 98 -5.84 1.82 15.36
N ARG A 99 -6.17 3.10 15.19
CA ARG A 99 -6.52 3.98 16.32
C ARG A 99 -8.02 4.10 16.61
N HIS A 100 -8.88 3.94 15.60
CA HIS A 100 -10.31 4.22 15.74
C HIS A 100 -11.22 2.99 15.60
N ASP A 101 -10.78 1.93 14.92
CA ASP A 101 -11.51 0.66 14.79
C ASP A 101 -10.62 -0.58 15.07
N PRO A 102 -9.86 -0.62 16.18
CA PRO A 102 -8.92 -1.73 16.45
C PRO A 102 -9.62 -3.07 16.66
N HIS A 103 -10.81 -3.11 17.29
CA HIS A 103 -11.55 -4.36 17.49
C HIS A 103 -11.99 -5.02 16.18
N LYS A 104 -12.33 -4.23 15.15
CA LYS A 104 -12.68 -4.74 13.83
C LYS A 104 -11.52 -5.50 13.20
N LEU A 105 -10.29 -5.01 13.41
CA LEU A 105 -9.06 -5.68 12.98
C LEU A 105 -8.82 -6.98 13.75
N VAL A 106 -8.93 -6.95 15.09
CA VAL A 106 -8.71 -8.13 15.94
C VAL A 106 -9.72 -9.24 15.65
N GLU A 107 -11.01 -8.92 15.55
CA GLU A 107 -12.05 -9.87 15.16
C GLU A 107 -11.76 -10.51 13.80
N SER A 108 -11.45 -9.65 12.82
CA SER A 108 -11.18 -10.12 11.47
C SER A 108 -9.93 -10.97 11.38
N ALA A 109 -8.92 -10.70 12.20
CA ALA A 109 -7.71 -11.49 12.27
C ALA A 109 -7.96 -12.87 12.86
N LEU A 110 -8.83 -13.01 13.87
CA LEU A 110 -9.29 -14.31 14.36
C LEU A 110 -9.92 -15.11 13.22
N ILE A 111 -10.85 -14.51 12.49
CA ILE A 111 -11.56 -15.19 11.39
C ILE A 111 -10.61 -15.57 10.24
N ALA A 112 -9.75 -14.65 9.81
CA ALA A 112 -8.77 -14.91 8.76
C ALA A 112 -7.76 -15.98 9.18
N SER A 113 -7.31 -15.96 10.44
CA SER A 113 -6.40 -16.97 11.00
C SER A 113 -7.05 -18.34 11.02
N PHE A 114 -8.28 -18.44 11.52
CA PHE A 114 -9.06 -19.69 11.50
C PHE A 114 -9.21 -20.24 10.08
N ALA A 115 -9.56 -19.38 9.11
CA ALA A 115 -9.69 -19.77 7.71
C ALA A 115 -8.39 -20.35 7.12
N MET A 116 -7.24 -19.92 7.62
CA MET A 116 -5.91 -20.37 7.18
C MET A 116 -5.27 -21.43 8.09
N GLY A 117 -5.99 -21.88 9.12
CA GLY A 117 -5.48 -22.82 10.13
C GLY A 117 -4.37 -22.24 11.02
N ALA A 118 -4.30 -20.92 11.17
CA ALA A 118 -3.36 -20.23 12.05
C ALA A 118 -3.97 -20.04 13.45
N HIS A 119 -3.16 -20.32 14.47
CA HIS A 119 -3.51 -20.11 15.88
C HIS A 119 -2.88 -18.84 16.46
N ALA A 120 -1.98 -18.19 15.72
CA ALA A 120 -1.37 -16.93 16.13
C ALA A 120 -1.34 -15.95 14.95
N ALA A 121 -1.78 -14.74 15.23
CA ALA A 121 -1.57 -13.60 14.35
C ALA A 121 -0.51 -12.67 14.95
N TYR A 122 0.41 -12.19 14.11
CA TYR A 122 1.30 -11.10 14.47
C TYR A 122 0.95 -9.88 13.63
N ILE A 123 0.69 -8.73 14.26
CA ILE A 123 0.68 -7.47 13.54
C ILE A 123 2.05 -6.82 13.64
N TYR A 124 2.61 -6.44 12.49
CA TYR A 124 3.81 -5.62 12.42
C TYR A 124 3.38 -4.17 12.24
N ILE A 125 3.51 -3.39 13.32
CA ILE A 125 3.13 -1.98 13.36
C ILE A 125 4.36 -1.13 13.11
N ARG A 126 4.19 -0.08 12.31
CA ARG A 126 5.21 0.96 12.12
C ARG A 126 5.81 1.42 13.45
N GLY A 127 7.13 1.60 13.50
CA GLY A 127 7.81 2.06 14.71
C GLY A 127 7.27 3.39 15.23
N GLU A 128 6.96 4.32 14.33
CA GLU A 128 6.47 5.66 14.63
C GLU A 128 5.02 5.68 15.14
N PHE A 129 4.25 4.62 14.90
CA PHE A 129 2.85 4.49 15.32
C PHE A 129 2.72 3.98 16.76
N TYR A 130 3.37 4.68 17.70
CA TYR A 130 3.37 4.28 19.11
C TYR A 130 1.97 4.34 19.73
N ASN A 131 1.25 5.46 19.55
CA ASN A 131 -0.08 5.64 20.13
C ASN A 131 -1.09 4.65 19.53
N GLU A 132 -1.03 4.45 18.23
CA GLU A 132 -1.84 3.47 17.51
C GLU A 132 -1.56 2.04 18.01
N ALA A 133 -0.30 1.69 18.28
CA ALA A 133 0.05 0.41 18.88
C ALA A 133 -0.50 0.26 20.31
N MET A 134 -0.48 1.34 21.12
CA MET A 134 -1.06 1.33 22.46
C MET A 134 -2.60 1.19 22.43
N HIS A 135 -3.27 1.87 21.48
CA HIS A 135 -4.71 1.71 21.28
C HIS A 135 -5.05 0.28 20.88
N LEU A 136 -4.30 -0.31 19.94
CA LEU A 136 -4.51 -1.69 19.55
C LEU A 136 -4.23 -2.67 20.70
N GLN A 137 -3.16 -2.45 21.49
CA GLN A 137 -2.87 -3.28 22.65
C GLN A 137 -4.03 -3.25 23.65
N HIS A 138 -4.60 -2.08 23.93
CA HIS A 138 -5.76 -1.96 24.80
C HIS A 138 -6.97 -2.76 24.28
N ALA A 139 -7.25 -2.69 22.97
CA ALA A 139 -8.33 -3.47 22.36
C ALA A 139 -8.06 -4.98 22.37
N ILE A 140 -6.79 -5.40 22.26
CA ILE A 140 -6.37 -6.80 22.42
C ILE A 140 -6.62 -7.24 23.86
N ASP A 141 -6.21 -6.44 24.85
CA ASP A 141 -6.41 -6.74 26.27
C ASP A 141 -7.91 -6.89 26.60
N GLU A 142 -8.75 -5.94 26.14
CA GLU A 142 -10.22 -6.03 26.28
C GLU A 142 -10.79 -7.30 25.60
N ALA A 143 -10.24 -7.72 24.45
CA ALA A 143 -10.68 -8.92 23.76
C ALA A 143 -10.27 -10.21 24.49
N TYR A 144 -9.09 -10.26 25.12
CA TYR A 144 -8.67 -11.35 25.99
C TYR A 144 -9.53 -11.41 27.25
N GLU A 145 -9.75 -10.29 27.94
CA GLU A 145 -10.58 -10.19 29.15
C GLU A 145 -12.02 -10.64 28.89
N ALA A 146 -12.56 -10.32 27.71
CA ALA A 146 -13.90 -10.72 27.30
C ALA A 146 -14.00 -12.16 26.75
N GLY A 147 -12.89 -12.92 26.68
CA GLY A 147 -12.86 -14.28 26.11
C GLY A 147 -13.15 -14.35 24.60
N LEU A 148 -12.96 -13.23 23.89
CA LEU A 148 -13.14 -13.14 22.45
C LEU A 148 -11.93 -13.71 21.68
N ILE A 149 -10.75 -13.61 22.28
CA ILE A 149 -9.50 -14.23 21.82
C ILE A 149 -8.82 -14.97 22.98
N GLY A 150 -7.74 -15.68 22.70
CA GLY A 150 -7.05 -16.58 23.61
C GLY A 150 -7.55 -18.02 23.47
N LYS A 151 -7.58 -18.74 24.60
CA LYS A 151 -8.11 -20.12 24.62
C LYS A 151 -9.60 -20.12 24.35
N ASN A 152 -10.05 -21.01 23.47
CA ASN A 152 -11.46 -21.13 23.11
C ASN A 152 -12.08 -19.78 22.68
N ALA A 153 -11.43 -19.08 21.75
CA ALA A 153 -11.81 -17.77 21.24
C ALA A 153 -13.29 -17.73 20.83
N CYS A 154 -14.05 -16.77 21.37
CA CYS A 154 -15.50 -16.63 21.18
C CYS A 154 -16.33 -17.89 21.53
N GLY A 155 -15.79 -18.79 22.37
CA GLY A 155 -16.46 -20.07 22.71
C GLY A 155 -16.54 -21.07 21.56
N SER A 156 -15.72 -20.91 20.52
CA SER A 156 -15.79 -21.68 19.26
C SER A 156 -15.07 -23.04 19.27
N GLY A 157 -14.27 -23.31 20.29
CA GLY A 157 -13.32 -24.43 20.36
C GLY A 157 -11.99 -24.16 19.66
N TRP A 158 -11.77 -22.95 19.14
CA TRP A 158 -10.53 -22.55 18.49
C TRP A 158 -9.65 -21.70 19.41
N ASP A 159 -8.36 -22.05 19.55
CA ASP A 159 -7.40 -21.23 20.27
C ASP A 159 -6.78 -20.20 19.31
N PHE A 160 -6.73 -18.93 19.72
CA PHE A 160 -6.18 -17.87 18.89
C PHE A 160 -5.51 -16.76 19.71
N ASP A 161 -4.25 -16.50 19.46
CA ASP A 161 -3.52 -15.38 20.04
C ASP A 161 -3.21 -14.28 19.02
N PHE A 162 -3.19 -13.03 19.51
CA PHE A 162 -2.87 -11.86 18.70
C PHE A 162 -1.73 -11.07 19.33
N TYR A 163 -0.60 -10.98 18.63
CA TYR A 163 0.63 -10.36 19.10
C TYR A 163 0.96 -9.08 18.33
N ILE A 164 1.42 -8.05 19.03
CA ILE A 164 1.97 -6.84 18.43
C ILE A 164 3.50 -6.95 18.34
N HIS A 165 4.04 -6.70 17.15
CA HIS A 165 5.46 -6.44 16.92
C HIS A 165 5.60 -5.02 16.35
N ARG A 166 6.54 -4.23 16.88
CA ARG A 166 6.79 -2.87 16.39
C ARG A 166 8.09 -2.83 15.59
N GLY A 167 8.02 -2.23 14.41
CA GLY A 167 9.19 -1.88 13.60
C GLY A 167 9.96 -0.69 14.19
N ALA A 168 10.91 -0.17 13.41
CA ALA A 168 11.81 0.90 13.85
C ALA A 168 12.14 1.91 12.73
N GLY A 169 11.14 2.31 11.94
CA GLY A 169 11.28 3.36 10.92
C GLY A 169 12.04 2.90 9.67
N ALA A 170 11.52 1.88 8.99
CA ALA A 170 12.11 1.38 7.74
C ALA A 170 11.01 0.97 6.76
N TYR A 171 10.81 1.74 5.69
CA TYR A 171 9.78 1.48 4.69
C TYR A 171 9.94 0.12 4.01
N ILE A 172 11.18 -0.34 3.81
CA ILE A 172 11.44 -1.67 3.26
C ILE A 172 10.90 -2.81 4.14
N CYS A 173 10.75 -2.62 5.45
CA CYS A 173 10.10 -3.59 6.34
C CYS A 173 8.59 -3.69 6.11
N GLY A 174 7.98 -2.78 5.35
CA GLY A 174 6.63 -2.92 4.84
C GLY A 174 6.52 -3.90 3.66
N GLU A 175 7.62 -4.36 3.07
CA GLU A 175 7.58 -5.43 2.05
C GLU A 175 7.30 -6.78 2.70
N GLU A 176 6.46 -7.60 2.07
CA GLU A 176 5.96 -8.86 2.62
C GLU A 176 7.04 -9.77 3.24
N THR A 177 8.17 -10.01 2.57
CA THR A 177 9.21 -10.91 3.07
C THR A 177 10.23 -10.23 3.96
N ALA A 178 10.53 -8.95 3.73
CA ALA A 178 11.35 -8.15 4.64
C ALA A 178 10.69 -8.00 6.02
N LEU A 179 9.37 -7.87 6.05
CA LEU A 179 8.57 -7.82 7.27
C LEU A 179 8.78 -9.09 8.09
N LEU A 180 8.75 -10.26 7.46
CA LEU A 180 8.99 -11.54 8.13
C LEU A 180 10.41 -11.60 8.71
N GLU A 181 11.43 -11.19 7.95
CA GLU A 181 12.82 -11.15 8.42
C GLU A 181 13.00 -10.17 9.60
N SER A 182 12.37 -9.00 9.54
CA SER A 182 12.39 -8.04 10.64
C SER A 182 11.71 -8.62 11.89
N LEU A 183 10.58 -9.32 11.73
CA LEU A 183 9.85 -9.94 12.83
C LEU A 183 10.68 -11.06 13.48
N GLU A 184 11.47 -11.78 12.69
CA GLU A 184 12.43 -12.80 13.15
C GLU A 184 13.65 -12.22 13.88
N GLY A 185 13.73 -10.89 14.04
CA GLY A 185 14.86 -10.22 14.70
C GLY A 185 16.09 -10.06 13.80
N LYS A 186 15.96 -10.30 12.49
CA LYS A 186 17.02 -10.04 11.51
C LYS A 186 16.85 -8.64 10.93
N LYS A 187 17.77 -8.26 10.03
CA LYS A 187 17.59 -7.04 9.23
C LYS A 187 16.39 -7.23 8.29
N GLY A 188 15.61 -6.17 8.06
CA GLY A 188 14.49 -6.15 7.12
C GLY A 188 14.94 -6.20 5.65
N GLN A 189 15.64 -7.25 5.27
CA GLN A 189 16.10 -7.52 3.91
C GLN A 189 15.18 -8.56 3.28
N PRO A 190 14.49 -8.25 2.17
CA PRO A 190 13.58 -9.18 1.51
C PRO A 190 14.20 -10.54 1.17
N ARG A 191 13.36 -11.58 1.12
CA ARG A 191 13.74 -12.91 0.63
C ARG A 191 13.47 -13.02 -0.87
N MET A 192 14.33 -13.75 -1.57
CA MET A 192 14.05 -14.17 -2.94
C MET A 192 12.82 -15.09 -2.95
N LYS A 193 11.92 -14.86 -3.91
CA LYS A 193 10.77 -15.74 -4.19
C LYS A 193 11.12 -16.56 -5.46
N PRO A 194 11.00 -17.90 -5.46
CA PRO A 194 10.61 -18.82 -4.36
C PRO A 194 11.73 -19.09 -3.32
N PRO A 195 11.40 -19.59 -2.11
CA PRO A 195 10.07 -20.05 -1.66
C PRO A 195 9.13 -18.91 -1.25
N PHE A 196 7.83 -19.09 -1.52
CA PHE A 196 6.80 -18.14 -1.10
C PHE A 196 6.47 -18.28 0.40
N PRO A 197 6.01 -17.20 1.07
CA PRO A 197 5.66 -17.23 2.49
C PRO A 197 4.66 -18.32 2.89
N ALA A 198 3.71 -18.64 2.01
CA ALA A 198 2.71 -19.69 2.25
C ALA A 198 3.36 -21.09 2.42
N ALA A 199 4.55 -21.31 1.86
CA ALA A 199 5.32 -22.53 2.07
C ALA A 199 6.35 -22.39 3.20
N MET A 200 7.14 -21.29 3.19
CA MET A 200 8.17 -20.98 4.18
C MET A 200 8.23 -19.47 4.45
N GLY A 201 7.46 -19.03 5.44
CA GLY A 201 7.37 -17.65 5.88
C GLY A 201 8.01 -17.45 7.25
N LEU A 202 7.26 -16.92 8.21
CA LEU A 202 7.73 -16.58 9.56
C LEU A 202 8.27 -17.83 10.28
N TYR A 203 9.50 -17.76 10.78
CA TYR A 203 10.20 -18.87 11.44
C TYR A 203 10.30 -20.14 10.57
N GLY A 204 10.32 -19.98 9.24
CA GLY A 204 10.29 -21.09 8.29
C GLY A 204 8.94 -21.82 8.25
N CYS A 205 7.89 -21.26 8.85
CA CYS A 205 6.55 -21.85 8.92
C CYS A 205 5.61 -21.25 7.86
N PRO A 206 4.57 -21.97 7.42
CA PRO A 206 3.57 -21.42 6.50
C PRO A 206 2.98 -20.12 7.03
N THR A 207 3.05 -19.05 6.24
CA THR A 207 2.61 -17.72 6.65
C THR A 207 1.95 -16.97 5.50
N THR A 208 0.85 -16.30 5.80
CA THR A 208 0.27 -15.30 4.88
C THR A 208 0.46 -13.91 5.45
N VAL A 209 0.96 -12.98 4.62
CA VAL A 209 1.03 -11.56 4.96
C VAL A 209 -0.11 -10.81 4.29
N ASN A 210 -0.93 -10.06 5.03
CA ASN A 210 -1.95 -9.19 4.47
C ASN A 210 -1.91 -7.80 5.11
N ASN A 211 -2.22 -6.76 4.34
CA ASN A 211 -2.37 -5.40 4.86
C ASN A 211 -3.53 -5.31 5.86
N VAL A 212 -3.44 -4.38 6.82
CA VAL A 212 -4.46 -4.10 7.84
C VAL A 212 -5.87 -4.02 7.25
N GLU A 213 -6.08 -3.22 6.21
CA GLU A 213 -7.40 -3.02 5.59
C GLU A 213 -7.94 -4.32 4.97
N SER A 214 -7.10 -5.12 4.31
CA SER A 214 -7.51 -6.41 3.74
C SER A 214 -8.03 -7.39 4.79
N ILE A 215 -7.44 -7.37 5.99
CA ILE A 215 -7.92 -8.19 7.11
C ILE A 215 -9.18 -7.55 7.69
N ALA A 216 -9.14 -6.28 8.09
CA ALA A 216 -10.22 -5.61 8.83
C ALA A 216 -11.58 -5.60 8.12
N VAL A 217 -11.63 -5.69 6.78
CA VAL A 217 -12.91 -5.80 6.06
C VAL A 217 -13.54 -7.18 6.12
N SER A 218 -12.77 -8.24 6.40
CA SER A 218 -13.20 -9.62 6.19
C SER A 218 -14.36 -10.05 7.07
N ALA A 219 -14.39 -9.68 8.36
CA ALA A 219 -15.53 -9.99 9.23
C ALA A 219 -16.84 -9.38 8.71
N THR A 220 -16.78 -8.15 8.21
CA THR A 220 -17.94 -7.44 7.66
C THR A 220 -18.40 -8.07 6.34
N ILE A 221 -17.48 -8.46 5.46
CA ILE A 221 -17.80 -9.21 4.23
C ILE A 221 -18.51 -10.51 4.57
N LEU A 222 -18.02 -11.26 5.56
CA LEU A 222 -18.60 -12.54 5.96
C LEU A 222 -19.97 -12.41 6.63
N ARG A 223 -20.21 -11.30 7.35
CA ARG A 223 -21.53 -10.96 7.93
C ARG A 223 -22.54 -10.52 6.87
N ARG A 224 -22.14 -9.63 5.95
CA ARG A 224 -23.04 -9.02 4.95
C ARG A 224 -23.19 -9.86 3.68
N GLY A 225 -22.28 -10.79 3.45
CA GLY A 225 -22.24 -11.68 2.29
C GLY A 225 -21.36 -11.14 1.16
N ALA A 226 -20.76 -12.06 0.42
CA ALA A 226 -19.90 -11.79 -0.74
C ALA A 226 -20.62 -11.00 -1.83
N ALA A 227 -21.90 -11.33 -2.09
CA ALA A 227 -22.71 -10.67 -3.11
C ALA A 227 -22.95 -9.19 -2.83
N TRP A 228 -23.07 -8.80 -1.55
CA TRP A 228 -23.15 -7.39 -1.18
C TRP A 228 -21.84 -6.67 -1.51
N PHE A 229 -20.69 -7.25 -1.13
CA PHE A 229 -19.40 -6.61 -1.35
C PHE A 229 -19.01 -6.57 -2.84
N SER A 230 -19.30 -7.63 -3.60
CA SER A 230 -19.03 -7.69 -5.04
C SER A 230 -20.03 -6.92 -5.90
N GLY A 231 -21.19 -6.57 -5.33
CA GLY A 231 -22.14 -5.63 -5.92
C GLY A 231 -21.67 -4.17 -5.86
N LEU A 232 -20.64 -3.87 -5.06
CA LEU A 232 -19.97 -2.58 -5.03
C LEU A 232 -18.77 -2.58 -5.99
N GLY A 233 -18.59 -1.48 -6.70
CA GLY A 233 -17.51 -1.24 -7.64
C GLY A 233 -17.74 -1.89 -9.00
N ARG A 234 -16.65 -2.04 -9.76
CA ARG A 234 -16.68 -2.59 -11.12
C ARG A 234 -16.30 -4.07 -11.11
N PRO A 235 -16.68 -4.85 -12.15
CA PRO A 235 -16.14 -6.19 -12.33
C PRO A 235 -14.61 -6.19 -12.21
N ASN A 236 -14.07 -7.18 -11.50
CA ASN A 236 -12.64 -7.30 -11.16
C ASN A 236 -12.06 -6.21 -10.23
N ASN A 237 -12.91 -5.28 -9.77
CA ASN A 237 -12.58 -4.16 -8.88
C ASN A 237 -13.67 -3.99 -7.82
N ALA A 238 -13.95 -5.09 -7.11
CA ALA A 238 -15.04 -5.18 -6.16
C ALA A 238 -14.75 -4.49 -4.82
N GLY A 239 -15.82 -3.95 -4.25
CA GLY A 239 -15.89 -3.48 -2.88
C GLY A 239 -15.53 -2.03 -2.67
N THR A 240 -15.44 -1.68 -1.38
CA THR A 240 -14.98 -0.37 -0.92
C THR A 240 -13.47 -0.36 -0.71
N LYS A 241 -12.91 0.84 -0.63
CA LYS A 241 -11.51 1.12 -0.37
C LYS A 241 -11.40 2.33 0.54
N LEU A 242 -10.56 2.23 1.58
CA LEU A 242 -10.08 3.43 2.26
C LEU A 242 -9.09 4.14 1.34
N MET A 243 -9.41 5.39 1.02
CA MET A 243 -8.59 6.28 0.22
C MET A 243 -8.17 7.47 1.07
N ALA A 244 -7.07 8.10 0.68
CA ALA A 244 -6.66 9.38 1.24
C ALA A 244 -6.41 10.37 0.11
N ILE A 245 -6.66 11.65 0.37
CA ILE A 245 -6.26 12.75 -0.50
C ILE A 245 -5.31 13.64 0.31
N SER A 246 -4.11 13.81 -0.24
CA SER A 246 -3.05 14.64 0.33
C SER A 246 -2.51 15.61 -0.73
N GLY A 247 -1.64 16.54 -0.31
CA GLY A 247 -1.02 17.52 -1.20
C GLY A 247 -1.87 18.78 -1.38
N HIS A 248 -1.94 19.31 -2.59
CA HIS A 248 -2.51 20.62 -2.92
C HIS A 248 -4.03 20.58 -3.14
N VAL A 249 -4.78 20.13 -2.13
CA VAL A 249 -6.25 20.23 -2.06
C VAL A 249 -6.68 21.14 -0.92
N ASN A 250 -7.94 21.58 -0.93
CA ASN A 250 -8.47 22.47 0.11
C ASN A 250 -8.71 21.74 1.44
N THR A 251 -9.11 20.47 1.38
CA THR A 251 -9.44 19.65 2.56
C THR A 251 -8.80 18.26 2.44
N PRO A 252 -7.51 18.10 2.78
CA PRO A 252 -6.88 16.78 2.84
C PRO A 252 -7.61 15.87 3.84
N CYS A 253 -7.91 14.64 3.45
CA CYS A 253 -8.71 13.73 4.27
C CYS A 253 -8.44 12.25 3.95
N VAL A 254 -8.83 11.38 4.88
CA VAL A 254 -8.97 9.93 4.67
C VAL A 254 -10.46 9.63 4.64
N PHE A 255 -10.93 8.83 3.70
CA PHE A 255 -12.35 8.48 3.57
C PHE A 255 -12.50 7.07 3.00
N GLU A 256 -13.64 6.44 3.25
CA GLU A 256 -14.03 5.20 2.58
C GLU A 256 -14.85 5.52 1.34
N GLU A 257 -14.62 4.83 0.23
CA GLU A 257 -15.45 5.01 -0.96
C GLU A 257 -15.48 3.73 -1.80
N GLU A 258 -16.46 3.67 -2.69
CA GLU A 258 -16.57 2.59 -3.66
C GLU A 258 -15.41 2.63 -4.67
N LEU A 259 -14.88 1.46 -5.06
CA LEU A 259 -13.90 1.39 -6.14
C LEU A 259 -14.52 1.75 -7.50
N GLY A 260 -13.76 2.43 -8.34
CA GLY A 260 -14.21 2.81 -9.69
C GLY A 260 -14.99 4.13 -9.74
N VAL A 261 -15.03 4.89 -8.65
CA VAL A 261 -15.52 6.28 -8.67
C VAL A 261 -14.51 7.17 -9.42
N PRO A 262 -14.96 8.13 -10.26
CA PRO A 262 -14.06 9.04 -10.98
C PRO A 262 -13.12 9.80 -10.03
N MET A 263 -11.83 9.90 -10.38
CA MET A 263 -10.83 10.58 -9.55
C MET A 263 -11.21 12.04 -9.27
N LYS A 264 -11.68 12.75 -10.30
CA LYS A 264 -12.16 14.13 -10.19
C LYS A 264 -13.28 14.28 -9.17
N ASP A 265 -14.26 13.40 -9.19
CA ASP A 265 -15.38 13.40 -8.24
C ASP A 265 -14.90 13.25 -6.80
N LEU A 266 -13.89 12.41 -6.57
CA LEU A 266 -13.33 12.19 -5.23
C LEU A 266 -12.59 13.44 -4.74
N ILE A 267 -11.77 14.04 -5.58
CA ILE A 267 -11.02 15.27 -5.23
C ILE A 267 -11.97 16.43 -4.97
N GLU A 268 -12.97 16.63 -5.81
CA GLU A 268 -13.95 17.72 -5.66
C GLU A 268 -14.86 17.52 -4.44
N LYS A 269 -15.37 16.30 -4.20
CA LYS A 269 -16.34 16.04 -3.13
C LYS A 269 -15.70 15.82 -1.76
N HIS A 270 -14.68 14.98 -1.68
CA HIS A 270 -14.02 14.63 -0.40
C HIS A 270 -12.82 15.54 -0.12
N GLY A 271 -12.03 15.85 -1.15
CA GLY A 271 -10.84 16.72 -1.03
C GLY A 271 -11.16 18.22 -0.98
N GLY A 272 -12.42 18.62 -1.16
CA GLY A 272 -12.83 20.03 -1.25
C GLY A 272 -12.32 20.74 -2.50
N GLY A 273 -11.89 20.00 -3.53
CA GLY A 273 -11.29 20.52 -4.76
C GLY A 273 -9.79 20.79 -4.66
N VAL A 274 -9.17 20.94 -5.83
CA VAL A 274 -7.77 21.35 -5.96
C VAL A 274 -7.61 22.79 -5.46
N ARG A 275 -6.48 23.11 -4.82
CA ARG A 275 -6.16 24.48 -4.41
C ARG A 275 -6.17 25.40 -5.64
N GLY A 276 -7.03 26.42 -5.65
CA GLY A 276 -7.21 27.31 -6.81
C GLY A 276 -8.12 26.77 -7.91
N GLY A 277 -8.84 25.67 -7.66
CA GLY A 277 -9.79 25.06 -8.59
C GLY A 277 -9.17 23.98 -9.49
N TRP A 278 -10.02 23.15 -10.11
CA TRP A 278 -9.60 22.01 -10.93
C TRP A 278 -8.67 22.40 -12.09
N ASP A 279 -8.86 23.57 -12.69
CA ASP A 279 -7.98 24.08 -13.75
C ASP A 279 -6.54 24.36 -13.29
N ASN A 280 -6.33 24.47 -11.97
CA ASN A 280 -5.01 24.62 -11.37
C ASN A 280 -4.30 23.27 -11.13
N LEU A 281 -4.94 22.13 -11.46
CA LEU A 281 -4.31 20.82 -11.35
C LEU A 281 -3.13 20.68 -12.33
N LEU A 282 -2.00 20.20 -11.82
CA LEU A 282 -0.85 19.80 -12.63
C LEU A 282 -0.83 18.30 -12.85
N ALA A 283 -0.81 17.54 -11.75
CA ALA A 283 -0.75 16.09 -11.77
C ALA A 283 -1.27 15.47 -10.47
N VAL A 284 -1.64 14.19 -10.53
CA VAL A 284 -1.99 13.39 -9.35
C VAL A 284 -1.17 12.11 -9.36
N ILE A 285 -0.58 11.75 -8.22
CA ILE A 285 -0.07 10.39 -8.00
C ILE A 285 -1.18 9.60 -7.31
N PRO A 286 -1.83 8.63 -7.97
CA PRO A 286 -3.09 8.06 -7.49
C PRO A 286 -2.97 7.11 -6.29
N GLY A 287 -1.79 6.53 -6.04
CA GLY A 287 -1.66 5.32 -5.23
C GLY A 287 -0.50 5.25 -4.26
N GLY A 288 -0.05 6.39 -3.73
CA GLY A 288 1.21 6.52 -3.00
C GLY A 288 2.39 6.80 -3.93
N CYS A 289 3.51 7.27 -3.39
CA CYS A 289 4.64 7.72 -4.21
C CYS A 289 5.27 6.65 -5.11
N SER A 290 4.97 5.37 -4.90
CA SER A 290 5.46 4.25 -5.69
C SER A 290 4.89 4.19 -7.11
N VAL A 291 3.76 4.85 -7.41
CA VAL A 291 3.12 4.76 -8.74
C VAL A 291 3.39 5.98 -9.63
N PRO A 292 3.40 5.84 -10.96
CA PRO A 292 3.54 6.97 -11.88
C PRO A 292 2.43 8.02 -11.70
N MET A 293 2.79 9.30 -11.80
CA MET A 293 1.81 10.40 -11.82
C MET A 293 0.97 10.40 -13.10
N LEU A 294 -0.26 10.89 -12.99
CA LEU A 294 -1.18 11.13 -14.07
C LEU A 294 -1.32 12.64 -14.30
N PRO A 295 -1.23 13.12 -15.55
CA PRO A 295 -1.50 14.52 -15.88
C PRO A 295 -3.00 14.81 -15.80
N ARG A 296 -3.36 16.10 -15.76
CA ARG A 296 -4.75 16.56 -15.60
C ARG A 296 -5.72 15.92 -16.61
N ASP A 297 -5.35 15.84 -17.89
CA ASP A 297 -6.20 15.34 -18.97
C ASP A 297 -6.64 13.88 -18.75
N VAL A 298 -5.77 13.06 -18.15
CA VAL A 298 -6.11 11.70 -17.72
C VAL A 298 -6.96 11.74 -16.45
N CYS A 299 -6.63 12.60 -15.49
CA CYS A 299 -7.36 12.75 -14.23
C CYS A 299 -8.83 13.19 -14.43
N ASP A 300 -9.14 13.85 -15.56
CA ASP A 300 -10.50 14.28 -15.90
C ASP A 300 -11.48 13.11 -16.10
N THR A 301 -11.00 11.93 -16.50
CA THR A 301 -11.86 10.79 -16.89
C THR A 301 -11.55 9.49 -16.16
N VAL A 302 -10.35 9.36 -15.57
CA VAL A 302 -9.90 8.11 -14.95
C VAL A 302 -10.72 7.74 -13.72
N LEU A 303 -10.95 6.43 -13.56
CA LEU A 303 -11.62 5.85 -12.41
C LEU A 303 -10.61 5.37 -11.37
N MET A 304 -10.93 5.54 -10.09
CA MET A 304 -10.11 5.06 -8.98
C MET A 304 -10.37 3.58 -8.70
N ASP A 305 -9.87 2.74 -9.61
CA ASP A 305 -9.78 1.28 -9.45
C ASP A 305 -8.45 0.74 -10.01
N TYR A 306 -8.18 -0.55 -9.78
CA TYR A 306 -6.89 -1.15 -10.14
C TYR A 306 -6.68 -1.22 -11.65
N ASP A 307 -7.73 -1.51 -12.41
CA ASP A 307 -7.59 -1.84 -13.83
C ASP A 307 -7.59 -0.56 -14.69
N SER A 308 -8.42 0.43 -14.37
CA SER A 308 -8.42 1.74 -15.02
C SER A 308 -7.10 2.48 -14.85
N LEU A 309 -6.53 2.51 -13.63
CA LEU A 309 -5.25 3.17 -13.41
C LEU A 309 -4.08 2.43 -14.09
N ARG A 310 -4.15 1.09 -14.13
CA ARG A 310 -3.17 0.29 -14.87
C ARG A 310 -3.21 0.55 -16.37
N ALA A 311 -4.41 0.72 -16.94
CA ALA A 311 -4.59 1.04 -18.36
C ALA A 311 -3.94 2.39 -18.73
N GLU A 312 -3.90 3.35 -17.80
CA GLU A 312 -3.25 4.66 -17.97
C GLU A 312 -1.73 4.66 -17.69
N GLY A 313 -1.15 3.46 -17.49
CA GLY A 313 0.26 3.29 -17.19
C GLY A 313 0.65 3.74 -15.79
N SER A 314 -0.30 3.77 -14.85
CA SER A 314 -0.10 3.99 -13.42
C SER A 314 -0.61 2.78 -12.60
N GLY A 315 -0.96 2.97 -11.33
CA GLY A 315 -1.55 1.93 -10.49
C GLY A 315 -2.33 2.51 -9.31
N LEU A 316 -3.28 1.75 -8.80
CA LEU A 316 -4.04 2.16 -7.60
C LEU A 316 -3.18 2.21 -6.35
N GLY A 317 -2.15 1.36 -6.27
CA GLY A 317 -1.28 1.25 -5.09
C GLY A 317 -2.11 1.15 -3.80
N THR A 318 -1.83 2.01 -2.82
CA THR A 318 -2.55 2.03 -1.54
C THR A 318 -3.92 2.72 -1.63
N GLY A 319 -4.28 3.33 -2.77
CA GLY A 319 -5.46 4.16 -2.96
C GLY A 319 -5.34 5.56 -2.35
N CYS A 320 -4.12 6.00 -2.02
CA CYS A 320 -3.88 7.30 -1.40
C CYS A 320 -3.26 8.27 -2.40
N MET A 321 -4.05 9.27 -2.77
CA MET A 321 -3.73 10.27 -3.78
C MET A 321 -2.83 11.37 -3.23
N ILE A 322 -1.82 11.76 -4.01
CA ILE A 322 -1.01 12.96 -3.78
C ILE A 322 -1.32 13.92 -4.94
N VAL A 323 -2.05 15.00 -4.63
CA VAL A 323 -2.47 16.02 -5.60
C VAL A 323 -1.42 17.12 -5.68
N MET A 324 -1.01 17.49 -6.89
CA MET A 324 -0.06 18.56 -7.15
C MET A 324 -0.69 19.60 -8.09
N ASP A 325 -0.74 20.85 -7.64
CA ASP A 325 -1.20 21.99 -8.45
C ASP A 325 -0.06 22.59 -9.29
N LYS A 326 -0.38 23.52 -10.20
CA LYS A 326 0.58 24.16 -11.12
C LYS A 326 1.66 25.01 -10.45
N SER A 327 1.56 25.29 -9.15
CA SER A 327 2.63 25.96 -8.40
C SER A 327 3.79 25.03 -8.02
N THR A 328 3.62 23.73 -8.26
CA THR A 328 4.58 22.69 -7.88
C THR A 328 5.73 22.59 -8.89
N ASP A 329 6.97 22.59 -8.40
CA ASP A 329 8.09 22.05 -9.17
C ASP A 329 8.00 20.51 -9.16
N ILE A 330 7.41 19.95 -10.22
CA ILE A 330 7.19 18.52 -10.34
C ILE A 330 8.50 17.73 -10.42
N ILE A 331 9.57 18.30 -11.00
CA ILE A 331 10.88 17.64 -11.05
C ILE A 331 11.44 17.53 -9.63
N ALA A 332 11.32 18.60 -8.83
CA ALA A 332 11.75 18.60 -7.43
C ALA A 332 10.91 17.64 -6.56
N ALA A 333 9.59 17.58 -6.78
CA ALA A 333 8.73 16.63 -6.07
C ALA A 333 9.15 15.18 -6.32
N ILE A 334 9.38 14.80 -7.59
CA ILE A 334 9.82 13.44 -7.93
C ILE A 334 11.25 13.17 -7.47
N ALA A 335 12.16 14.14 -7.56
CA ALA A 335 13.51 14.02 -7.00
C ALA A 335 13.48 13.76 -5.49
N ARG A 336 12.51 14.36 -4.76
CA ARG A 336 12.33 14.10 -3.33
C ARG A 336 11.90 12.66 -3.06
N PHE A 337 11.08 12.05 -3.93
CA PHE A 337 10.75 10.62 -3.86
C PHE A 337 11.95 9.74 -4.21
N SER A 338 12.75 10.09 -5.21
CA SER A 338 14.00 9.35 -5.51
C SER A 338 14.94 9.34 -4.29
N LYS A 339 15.04 10.46 -3.57
CA LYS A 339 15.78 10.55 -2.31
C LYS A 339 15.16 9.69 -1.20
N PHE A 340 13.83 9.63 -1.11
CA PHE A 340 13.12 8.73 -0.18
C PHE A 340 13.47 7.28 -0.48
N PHE A 341 13.32 6.81 -1.72
CA PHE A 341 13.63 5.41 -2.07
C PHE A 341 15.11 5.06 -1.90
N LYS A 342 16.03 5.99 -2.15
CA LYS A 342 17.45 5.81 -1.81
C LYS A 342 17.67 5.65 -0.31
N HIS A 343 16.97 6.43 0.51
CA HIS A 343 17.09 6.39 1.98
C HIS A 343 16.51 5.09 2.55
N GLU A 344 15.36 4.68 2.01
CA GLU A 344 14.57 3.55 2.48
C GLU A 344 14.91 2.22 1.79
N SER A 345 15.95 2.18 0.94
CA SER A 345 16.46 0.93 0.37
C SER A 345 17.32 0.19 1.39
N CYS A 346 17.03 -1.10 1.62
CA CYS A 346 17.85 -1.95 2.50
C CYS A 346 19.25 -2.26 1.96
N GLY A 347 19.54 -1.91 0.70
CA GLY A 347 20.85 -2.10 0.07
C GLY A 347 21.22 -3.56 -0.24
N GLN A 348 20.29 -4.51 -0.19
CA GLN A 348 20.61 -5.93 -0.42
C GLN A 348 21.01 -6.22 -1.87
N CYS A 349 20.14 -5.92 -2.85
CA CYS A 349 20.40 -6.19 -4.26
C CYS A 349 21.09 -5.01 -4.96
N THR A 350 22.10 -5.30 -5.78
CA THR A 350 22.93 -4.29 -6.46
C THR A 350 22.11 -3.35 -7.35
N PRO A 351 21.16 -3.81 -8.19
CA PRO A 351 20.41 -2.91 -9.07
C PRO A 351 19.64 -1.84 -8.28
N CYS A 352 19.00 -2.21 -7.17
CA CYS A 352 18.35 -1.24 -6.30
C CYS A 352 19.35 -0.39 -5.51
N ARG A 353 20.34 -1.01 -4.84
CA ARG A 353 21.30 -0.31 -3.96
C ARG A 353 22.04 0.80 -4.71
N GLU A 354 22.60 0.47 -5.87
CA GLU A 354 23.38 1.42 -6.66
C GLU A 354 22.48 2.29 -7.55
N GLY A 355 21.46 1.67 -8.17
CA GLY A 355 20.56 2.34 -9.10
C GLY A 355 19.73 3.43 -8.45
N THR A 356 19.17 3.22 -7.26
CA THR A 356 18.43 4.28 -6.55
C THR A 356 19.31 5.47 -6.17
N GLY A 357 20.55 5.21 -5.75
CA GLY A 357 21.54 6.25 -5.51
C GLY A 357 21.93 7.01 -6.78
N TRP A 358 22.05 6.32 -7.91
CA TRP A 358 22.36 6.94 -9.20
C TRP A 358 21.20 7.79 -9.72
N MET A 359 19.99 7.22 -9.73
CA MET A 359 18.76 7.91 -10.12
C MET A 359 18.55 9.18 -9.29
N MET A 360 18.72 9.11 -7.96
CA MET A 360 18.63 10.29 -7.08
C MET A 360 19.62 11.39 -7.47
N ARG A 361 20.90 11.06 -7.73
CA ARG A 361 21.92 12.05 -8.12
C ARG A 361 21.61 12.70 -9.48
N ILE A 362 21.09 11.94 -10.44
CA ILE A 362 20.65 12.51 -11.73
C ILE A 362 19.43 13.40 -11.50
N MET A 363 18.45 12.97 -10.71
CA MET A 363 17.27 13.77 -10.41
C MET A 363 17.63 15.09 -9.72
N GLU A 364 18.58 15.11 -8.77
CA GLU A 364 19.10 16.35 -8.17
C GLU A 364 19.69 17.30 -9.22
N ARG A 365 20.40 16.76 -10.23
CA ARG A 365 20.89 17.54 -11.38
C ARG A 365 19.76 18.08 -12.25
N MET A 366 18.73 17.27 -12.49
CA MET A 366 17.55 17.65 -13.28
C MET A 366 16.79 18.79 -12.60
N VAL A 367 16.71 18.80 -11.27
CA VAL A 367 16.11 19.91 -10.50
C VAL A 367 16.88 21.21 -10.74
N GLU A 368 18.20 21.18 -10.65
CA GLU A 368 19.03 22.37 -10.89
C GLU A 368 19.07 22.80 -12.37
N GLY A 369 18.79 21.88 -13.30
CA GLY A 369 18.92 22.09 -14.75
C GLY A 369 20.34 21.87 -15.28
N ARG A 370 21.28 21.40 -14.45
CA ARG A 370 22.68 21.10 -14.85
C ARG A 370 22.87 19.73 -15.51
N ALA A 371 21.79 19.14 -15.98
CA ALA A 371 21.81 17.89 -16.74
C ALA A 371 21.93 18.18 -18.23
N GLU A 372 22.25 17.14 -19.01
CA GLU A 372 22.19 17.19 -20.47
C GLU A 372 20.88 16.55 -20.96
N ILE A 373 20.45 16.86 -22.20
CA ILE A 373 19.17 16.36 -22.72
C ILE A 373 19.24 14.82 -22.88
N GLU A 374 20.39 14.33 -23.31
CA GLU A 374 20.70 12.91 -23.45
C GLU A 374 20.70 12.17 -22.11
N GLU A 375 20.89 12.87 -20.99
CA GLU A 375 20.79 12.28 -19.66
C GLU A 375 19.36 11.93 -19.27
N ILE A 376 18.34 12.50 -19.93
CA ILE A 376 16.94 12.08 -19.74
C ILE A 376 16.76 10.64 -20.25
N ASP A 377 17.28 10.34 -21.45
CA ASP A 377 17.18 9.02 -22.05
C ASP A 377 18.04 8.00 -21.30
N MET A 378 19.25 8.41 -20.87
CA MET A 378 20.08 7.60 -19.98
C MET A 378 19.35 7.31 -18.67
N LEU A 379 18.70 8.30 -18.05
CA LEU A 379 17.94 8.11 -16.82
C LEU A 379 16.79 7.12 -17.03
N GLU A 380 16.08 7.21 -18.15
CA GLU A 380 15.05 6.22 -18.48
C GLU A 380 15.65 4.81 -18.60
N GLN A 381 16.78 4.64 -19.30
CA GLN A 381 17.46 3.35 -19.38
C GLN A 381 17.87 2.80 -18.00
N VAL A 382 18.40 3.66 -17.12
CA VAL A 382 18.74 3.27 -15.74
C VAL A 382 17.49 2.79 -15.00
N THR A 383 16.36 3.49 -15.12
CA THR A 383 15.12 3.05 -14.46
C THR A 383 14.68 1.67 -14.94
N ARG A 384 14.85 1.34 -16.23
CA ARG A 384 14.52 0.02 -16.80
C ARG A 384 15.49 -1.08 -16.38
N GLN A 385 16.75 -0.74 -16.10
CA GLN A 385 17.73 -1.68 -15.54
C GLN A 385 17.48 -1.98 -14.07
N VAL A 386 16.85 -1.06 -13.32
CA VAL A 386 16.44 -1.30 -11.93
C VAL A 386 15.12 -2.08 -11.88
N GLU A 387 14.15 -1.67 -12.68
CA GLU A 387 12.85 -2.34 -12.80
C GLU A 387 13.02 -3.81 -13.22
N GLY A 388 12.34 -4.72 -12.51
CA GLY A 388 12.36 -6.16 -12.82
C GLY A 388 13.67 -6.91 -12.52
N HIS A 389 14.75 -6.22 -12.15
CA HIS A 389 16.05 -6.85 -11.83
C HIS A 389 16.38 -6.79 -10.33
N THR A 390 15.38 -6.55 -9.48
CA THR A 390 15.54 -6.42 -8.03
C THR A 390 14.84 -7.55 -7.28
N ILE A 391 15.24 -7.80 -6.03
CA ILE A 391 14.68 -8.89 -5.21
C ILE A 391 13.21 -8.62 -4.86
N CYS A 392 12.87 -7.35 -4.63
CA CYS A 392 11.53 -6.92 -4.25
C CYS A 392 11.09 -5.70 -5.07
N ALA A 393 9.79 -5.39 -5.02
CA ALA A 393 9.18 -4.31 -5.78
C ALA A 393 9.60 -2.88 -5.37
N LEU A 394 10.47 -2.71 -4.36
CA LEU A 394 11.02 -1.38 -4.05
C LEU A 394 11.83 -0.82 -5.24
N GLY A 395 12.52 -1.67 -5.99
CA GLY A 395 13.22 -1.24 -7.21
C GLY A 395 12.26 -0.65 -8.24
N ASP A 396 11.15 -1.33 -8.48
CA ASP A 396 10.08 -0.87 -9.38
C ASP A 396 9.46 0.44 -8.85
N ALA A 397 9.13 0.49 -7.55
CA ALA A 397 8.59 1.67 -6.88
C ALA A 397 9.52 2.89 -6.95
N ALA A 398 10.84 2.68 -6.98
CA ALA A 398 11.82 3.75 -7.14
C ALA A 398 11.98 4.23 -8.59
N ALA A 399 11.77 3.32 -9.56
CA ALA A 399 11.89 3.59 -10.98
C ALA A 399 10.64 4.28 -11.56
N TRP A 400 9.45 3.79 -11.19
CA TRP A 400 8.17 4.22 -11.75
C TRP A 400 7.84 5.72 -11.64
N PRO A 401 8.14 6.43 -10.54
CA PRO A 401 7.89 7.87 -10.46
C PRO A 401 8.73 8.65 -11.47
N ILE A 402 9.98 8.24 -11.68
CA ILE A 402 10.88 8.86 -12.65
C ILE A 402 10.41 8.54 -14.08
N GLN A 403 10.04 7.28 -14.35
CA GLN A 403 9.46 6.91 -15.65
C GLN A 403 8.18 7.69 -15.94
N GLY A 404 7.32 7.89 -14.94
CA GLY A 404 6.12 8.72 -15.04
C GLY A 404 6.42 10.17 -15.36
N LEU A 405 7.42 10.75 -14.68
CA LEU A 405 7.89 12.11 -14.93
C LEU A 405 8.41 12.26 -16.36
N ILE A 406 9.30 11.37 -16.82
CA ILE A 406 9.85 11.41 -18.18
C ILE A 406 8.70 11.30 -19.19
N ARG A 407 7.83 10.29 -19.05
CA ARG A 407 6.75 10.04 -20.02
C ARG A 407 5.76 11.19 -20.15
N ARG A 408 5.45 11.91 -19.06
CA ARG A 408 4.37 12.92 -19.04
C ARG A 408 4.88 14.36 -18.99
N PHE A 409 6.11 14.58 -18.55
CA PHE A 409 6.68 15.91 -18.28
C PHE A 409 8.11 16.09 -18.84
N ARG A 410 8.56 15.26 -19.80
CA ARG A 410 9.83 15.49 -20.52
C ARG A 410 9.99 16.92 -21.06
N PRO A 411 8.97 17.57 -21.66
CA PRO A 411 9.12 18.96 -22.10
C PRO A 411 9.50 19.92 -20.96
N VAL A 412 8.98 19.71 -19.75
CA VAL A 412 9.32 20.52 -18.56
C VAL A 412 10.78 20.28 -18.14
N MET A 413 11.26 19.04 -18.26
CA MET A 413 12.66 18.70 -17.99
C MET A 413 13.61 19.33 -19.01
N GLU A 414 13.30 19.25 -20.30
CA GLU A 414 14.08 19.84 -21.38
C GLU A 414 14.13 21.38 -21.24
N GLU A 415 12.98 22.02 -20.95
CA GLU A 415 12.90 23.46 -20.72
C GLU A 415 13.81 23.90 -19.56
N ARG A 416 13.80 23.17 -18.43
CA ARG A 416 14.67 23.43 -17.28
C ARG A 416 16.15 23.39 -17.67
N ILE A 417 16.56 22.39 -18.45
CA ILE A 417 17.94 22.23 -18.94
C ILE A 417 18.32 23.37 -19.89
N HIS A 418 17.45 23.71 -20.85
CA HIS A 418 17.69 24.80 -21.79
C HIS A 418 17.81 26.15 -21.09
N ALA A 419 16.93 26.44 -20.14
CA ALA A 419 16.98 27.67 -19.34
C ALA A 419 18.29 27.78 -18.54
N TYR A 420 18.73 26.69 -17.90
CA TYR A 420 20.00 26.66 -17.19
C TYR A 420 21.19 26.92 -18.12
N LYS A 421 21.24 26.27 -19.29
CA LYS A 421 22.30 26.46 -20.29
C LYS A 421 22.33 27.88 -20.85
N ALA A 422 21.18 28.48 -21.09
CA ALA A 422 21.07 29.86 -21.56
C ALA A 422 21.62 30.86 -20.52
N ALA A 423 21.34 30.63 -19.23
CA ALA A 423 21.83 31.47 -18.14
C ALA A 423 23.34 31.32 -17.86
N HIS A 424 23.93 30.16 -18.19
CA HIS A 424 25.32 29.81 -17.84
C HIS A 424 26.27 29.68 -19.05
N GLY A 425 25.89 30.25 -20.20
CA GLY A 425 26.82 30.51 -21.31
C GLY A 425 27.01 29.40 -22.35
N GLY A 426 26.13 28.39 -22.41
CA GLY A 426 26.08 27.41 -23.51
C GLY A 426 27.24 26.40 -23.58
N THR A 427 26.90 25.10 -23.50
CA THR A 427 27.70 23.90 -23.79
C THR A 427 29.21 23.97 -23.52
N ARG A 428 29.64 23.60 -22.31
CA ARG A 428 30.84 22.75 -22.23
C ARG A 428 30.36 21.32 -22.42
N PRO A 429 30.73 20.61 -23.48
CA PRO A 429 30.43 19.19 -23.57
C PRO A 429 31.07 18.50 -22.37
N VAL A 430 30.27 17.78 -21.60
CA VAL A 430 30.78 16.82 -20.63
C VAL A 430 31.46 15.73 -21.43
N GLN A 431 32.73 15.43 -21.14
CA GLN A 431 33.41 14.26 -21.69
C GLN A 431 32.67 13.01 -21.21
N VAL A 432 31.83 12.44 -22.06
CA VAL A 432 31.38 11.06 -21.90
C VAL A 432 32.61 10.18 -22.13
N PRO A 433 32.98 9.28 -21.20
CA PRO A 433 34.06 8.34 -21.44
C PRO A 433 33.75 7.54 -22.71
N ALA A 434 34.65 7.62 -23.69
CA ALA A 434 34.53 6.85 -24.93
C ALA A 434 34.57 5.35 -24.58
N GLY A 435 33.44 4.66 -24.70
CA GLY A 435 33.40 3.22 -24.40
C GLY A 435 32.04 2.51 -24.40
N LEU A 436 30.95 3.10 -24.89
CA LEU A 436 29.64 2.43 -24.96
C LEU A 436 28.94 2.54 -26.33
N VAL A 437 29.69 2.85 -27.38
CA VAL A 437 29.20 2.83 -28.77
C VAL A 437 30.11 1.91 -29.57
N GLU A 438 30.07 0.61 -29.30
CA GLU A 438 30.53 -0.45 -30.21
C GLU A 438 30.16 -1.82 -29.64
N ALA A 439 28.91 -2.22 -29.86
CA ALA A 439 28.47 -3.61 -29.86
C ALA A 439 27.06 -3.70 -30.49
N ALA A 440 26.99 -3.42 -31.78
CA ALA A 440 25.87 -3.78 -32.64
C ALA A 440 26.37 -3.93 -34.08
N GLU A 441 27.06 -5.05 -34.33
CA GLU A 441 27.05 -5.77 -35.60
C GLU A 441 26.65 -7.21 -35.33
#